data_AF-A0A9X9WZD9-F1
#
_entry.id   AF-A0A9X9WZD9-F1
#
_cell.length_a   1.000
_cell.length_b   1.000
_cell.length_c   1.000
_cell.angle_alpha   90.00
_cell.angle_beta   90.00
_cell.angle_gamma   90.00
#
_symmetry.space_group_name_H-M   'P 1'
#
loop_
_entity.id
_entity.type
_entity.pdbx_description
1 polymer ?
#
loop_
_entity_poly.entity_id
_entity_poly.type
_entity_poly.pdbx_seq_one_letter_code
_entity_poly.pdbx_strand_id
1 'polypeptide(L)'
;MMSASALLSNRKAMSNWPSSRLLEVAEAHPEECELLEFIQGELDRRDVAVAVSAARRVAQLLAFARTGPGIGAGPAPEVAASERELKIVALQSRLEAMERRVREAEARASAAERALATEALPSRGNGLLRRVHLAETAPVWLVDAARRAFRLRFHPDRFADPVMKTRAEETFKEAEDVFRQIATAQGLN
;
A
#
# COMPACT_ATOMS: atom_id res chain seq x y z
N MET A 1 -23.81 24.67 30.58
CA MET A 1 -23.70 23.26 30.16
C MET A 1 -24.97 22.55 30.62
N MET A 2 -25.58 21.70 29.80
CA MET A 2 -26.80 20.97 30.18
C MET A 2 -26.43 19.86 31.17
N SER A 3 -27.22 19.65 32.22
CA SER A 3 -26.97 18.60 33.21
C SER A 3 -27.15 17.20 32.61
N ALA A 4 -26.36 16.22 33.06
CA ALA A 4 -26.41 14.83 32.56
C ALA A 4 -27.81 14.20 32.67
N SER A 5 -28.55 14.52 33.73
CA SER A 5 -29.96 14.11 33.90
C SER A 5 -30.88 14.64 32.78
N ALA A 6 -30.65 15.86 32.29
CA ALA A 6 -31.42 16.43 31.18
C ALA A 6 -31.07 15.77 29.83
N LEU A 7 -29.82 15.36 29.63
CA LEU A 7 -29.38 14.62 28.45
C LEU A 7 -29.96 13.21 28.43
N LEU A 8 -29.95 12.51 29.57
CA LEU A 8 -30.57 11.20 29.73
C LEU A 8 -32.10 11.23 29.58
N SER A 9 -32.74 12.37 29.84
CA SER A 9 -34.17 12.56 29.57
C SER A 9 -34.46 12.70 28.06
N ASN A 10 -33.44 13.01 27.25
CA ASN A 10 -33.55 13.25 25.82
C ASN A 10 -32.84 12.17 24.95
N ARG A 11 -32.82 10.92 25.43
CA ARG A 11 -32.18 9.76 24.75
C ARG A 11 -32.58 9.61 23.28
N LYS A 12 -33.85 9.87 22.94
CA LYS A 12 -34.36 9.78 21.55
C LYS A 12 -33.75 10.81 20.60
N ALA A 13 -33.41 12.00 21.09
CA ALA A 13 -32.72 12.99 20.27
C ALA A 13 -31.23 12.61 20.10
N MET A 14 -30.62 12.09 21.17
CA MET A 14 -29.20 11.70 21.18
C MET A 14 -28.88 10.53 20.25
N SER A 15 -29.79 9.55 20.09
CA SER A 15 -29.58 8.43 19.16
C SER A 15 -29.35 8.88 17.71
N ASN A 16 -29.87 10.06 17.33
CA ASN A 16 -29.73 10.64 15.99
C ASN A 16 -28.51 11.57 15.86
N TRP A 17 -27.74 11.78 16.93
CA TRP A 17 -26.56 12.66 16.88
C TRP A 17 -25.38 12.00 16.19
N PRO A 18 -24.51 12.77 15.50
CA PRO A 18 -23.28 12.23 14.92
C PRO A 18 -22.34 11.71 16.02
N SER A 19 -21.54 10.70 15.68
CA SER A 19 -20.67 10.00 16.65
C SER A 19 -19.64 10.93 17.30
N SER A 20 -19.20 11.99 16.61
CA SER A 20 -18.32 13.03 17.16
C SER A 20 -18.99 13.79 18.31
N ARG A 21 -20.27 14.15 18.16
CA ARG A 21 -21.01 14.91 19.17
C ARG A 21 -21.36 14.05 20.38
N LEU A 22 -21.57 12.75 20.18
CA LEU A 22 -21.70 11.80 21.29
C LEU A 22 -20.40 11.69 22.10
N LEU A 23 -19.25 11.70 21.41
CA LEU A 23 -17.95 11.69 22.07
C LEU A 23 -17.69 12.97 22.87
N GLU A 24 -17.96 14.15 22.30
CA GLU A 24 -17.83 15.43 23.01
C GLU A 24 -18.63 15.47 24.31
N VAL A 25 -19.85 14.93 24.29
CA VAL A 25 -20.72 14.84 25.46
C VAL A 25 -20.18 13.85 26.49
N ALA A 26 -19.64 12.72 26.05
CA ALA A 26 -19.00 11.75 26.93
C ALA A 26 -17.77 12.35 27.63
N GLU A 27 -16.96 13.14 26.92
CA GLU A 27 -15.78 13.80 27.48
C GLU A 27 -16.12 14.95 28.42
N ALA A 28 -17.27 15.61 28.23
CA ALA A 28 -17.76 16.66 29.12
C ALA A 28 -18.35 16.13 30.43
N HIS A 29 -18.71 14.85 30.49
CA HIS A 29 -19.35 14.20 31.65
C HIS A 29 -18.70 12.83 31.98
N PRO A 30 -17.40 12.80 32.29
CA PRO A 30 -16.65 11.54 32.48
C PRO A 30 -17.05 10.76 33.73
N GLU A 31 -17.69 11.39 34.72
CA GLU A 31 -18.16 10.76 35.95
C GLU A 31 -19.54 10.09 35.83
N GLU A 32 -20.30 10.39 34.77
CA GLU A 32 -21.69 9.99 34.60
C GLU A 32 -21.82 8.62 33.93
N CYS A 33 -21.67 7.54 34.72
CA CYS A 33 -21.65 6.16 34.22
C CYS A 33 -22.87 5.79 33.36
N GLU A 34 -24.08 6.17 33.77
CA GLU A 34 -25.31 5.86 33.02
C GLU A 34 -25.35 6.53 31.64
N LEU A 35 -24.82 7.76 31.54
CA LEU A 35 -24.73 8.51 30.28
C LEU A 35 -23.69 7.87 29.36
N LEU A 36 -22.54 7.50 29.90
CA LEU A 36 -21.48 6.86 29.14
C LEU A 36 -21.89 5.46 28.63
N GLU A 37 -22.62 4.66 29.42
CA GLU A 37 -23.15 3.36 29.00
C GLU A 37 -24.15 3.49 27.85
N PHE A 38 -25.04 4.49 27.94
CA PHE A 38 -25.98 4.78 26.86
C PHE A 38 -25.24 5.18 25.57
N ILE A 39 -24.26 6.09 25.66
CA ILE A 39 -23.46 6.52 24.52
C ILE A 39 -22.66 5.36 23.92
N GLN A 40 -22.07 4.50 24.75
CA GLN A 40 -21.35 3.31 24.29
C GLN A 40 -22.27 2.38 23.49
N GLY A 41 -23.47 2.09 24.01
CA GLY A 41 -24.44 1.26 23.31
C GLY A 41 -24.90 1.85 21.97
N GLU A 42 -25.01 3.17 21.86
CA GLU A 42 -25.34 3.84 20.59
C GLU A 42 -24.17 3.84 19.59
N LEU A 43 -22.92 3.93 20.06
CA LEU A 43 -21.74 3.88 19.22
C LEU A 43 -21.44 2.45 18.72
N ASP A 44 -21.66 1.43 19.56
CA ASP A 44 -21.45 0.02 19.21
C ASP A 44 -22.43 -0.47 18.13
N ARG A 45 -23.62 0.14 18.01
CA ARG A 45 -24.58 -0.15 16.94
C ARG A 45 -24.18 0.42 15.58
N ARG A 46 -23.16 1.27 15.52
CA ARG A 46 -22.76 1.98 14.29
C ARG A 46 -21.52 1.35 13.69
N ASP A 47 -21.65 0.82 12.48
CA ASP A 47 -20.55 0.20 11.74
C ASP A 47 -19.74 1.23 10.93
N VAL A 48 -19.16 2.21 11.62
CA VAL A 48 -18.33 3.26 11.00
C VAL A 48 -17.05 3.44 11.82
N ALA A 49 -15.90 3.61 11.15
CA ALA A 49 -14.59 3.72 11.81
C ALA A 49 -14.53 4.80 12.91
N VAL A 50 -15.20 5.94 12.71
CA VAL A 50 -15.30 7.02 13.70
C VAL A 50 -16.06 6.57 14.95
N ALA A 51 -17.14 5.79 14.79
CA ALA A 51 -17.90 5.23 15.91
C ALA A 51 -17.06 4.21 16.69
N VAL A 52 -16.30 3.35 16.01
CA VAL A 52 -15.39 2.39 16.68
C VAL A 52 -14.33 3.10 17.52
N SER A 53 -13.73 4.17 16.98
CA SER A 53 -12.74 4.97 17.72
C SER A 53 -13.38 5.68 18.92
N ALA A 54 -14.57 6.26 18.75
CA ALA A 54 -15.31 6.90 19.82
C ALA A 54 -15.74 5.90 20.90
N ALA A 55 -16.23 4.71 20.54
CA ALA A 55 -16.63 3.65 21.45
C ALA A 55 -15.46 3.21 22.34
N ARG A 56 -14.27 3.03 21.74
CA ARG A 56 -13.05 2.71 22.50
C ARG A 56 -12.71 3.80 23.52
N ARG A 57 -12.88 5.07 23.18
CA ARG A 57 -12.61 6.19 24.07
C ARG A 57 -13.63 6.24 25.21
N VAL A 58 -14.92 6.07 24.92
CA VAL A 58 -15.99 6.02 25.93
C VAL A 58 -15.81 4.82 26.88
N ALA A 59 -15.37 3.67 26.38
CA ALA A 59 -15.05 2.50 27.21
C ALA A 59 -13.91 2.78 28.22
N GLN A 60 -12.92 3.59 27.86
CA GLN A 60 -11.87 4.02 28.78
C GLN A 60 -12.42 4.94 29.88
N LEU A 61 -13.31 5.88 29.53
CA LEU A 61 -13.96 6.76 30.49
C LEU A 61 -14.83 5.95 31.46
N LEU A 62 -15.58 4.96 30.98
CA LEU A 62 -16.35 4.04 31.83
C LEU A 62 -15.48 3.22 32.77
N ALA A 63 -14.36 2.69 32.28
CA ALA A 63 -13.42 1.96 33.11
C ALA A 63 -12.91 2.86 34.25
N PHE A 64 -12.53 4.10 33.93
CA PHE A 64 -12.05 5.08 34.90
C PHE A 64 -13.14 5.51 35.90
N ALA A 65 -14.36 5.78 35.43
CA ALA A 65 -15.49 6.16 36.28
C ALA A 65 -15.86 5.05 37.27
N ARG A 66 -15.81 3.79 36.84
CA ARG A 66 -16.12 2.61 37.68
C ARG A 66 -15.02 2.28 38.69
N THR A 67 -13.75 2.58 38.40
CA THR A 67 -12.64 2.31 39.33
C THR A 67 -12.33 3.47 40.27
N GLY A 68 -12.89 4.66 40.02
CA GLY A 68 -12.56 5.89 40.72
C GLY A 68 -11.06 6.25 40.59
N PRO A 69 -10.61 7.41 41.10
CA PRO A 69 -9.20 7.83 41.02
C PRO A 69 -8.22 6.97 41.85
N GLY A 70 -8.63 5.83 42.41
CA GLY A 70 -7.92 5.25 43.56
C GLY A 70 -7.74 3.73 43.62
N ILE A 71 -8.45 2.89 42.86
CA ILE A 71 -8.34 1.43 43.06
C ILE A 71 -8.33 0.69 41.72
N GLY A 72 -7.27 0.91 40.95
CA GLY A 72 -6.82 -0.07 39.97
C GLY A 72 -6.07 -1.18 40.71
N ALA A 73 -6.79 -2.21 41.18
CA ALA A 73 -6.19 -3.49 41.53
C ALA A 73 -5.73 -4.21 40.23
N GLY A 74 -4.75 -3.63 39.56
CA GLY A 74 -3.81 -4.36 38.72
C GLY A 74 -2.60 -4.76 39.58
N PRO A 75 -1.77 -5.71 39.11
CA PRO A 75 -0.53 -6.04 39.82
C PRO A 75 0.25 -4.74 40.07
N ALA A 76 0.86 -4.64 41.26
CA ALA A 76 1.53 -3.43 41.76
C ALA A 76 2.28 -2.67 40.65
N PRO A 77 2.26 -1.32 40.62
CA PRO A 77 2.77 -0.52 39.51
C PRO A 77 4.21 -0.87 39.10
N GLU A 78 5.04 -1.36 40.03
CA GLU A 78 6.38 -1.88 39.75
C GLU A 78 6.38 -3.20 38.94
N VAL A 79 5.46 -4.12 39.22
CA VAL A 79 5.32 -5.40 38.51
C VAL A 79 4.77 -5.18 37.10
N ALA A 80 3.77 -4.31 36.96
CA ALA A 80 3.22 -3.93 35.65
C ALA A 80 4.23 -3.14 34.79
N ALA A 81 5.09 -2.32 35.40
CA ALA A 81 6.19 -1.66 34.71
C ALA A 81 7.26 -2.67 34.26
N SER A 82 7.67 -3.58 35.14
CA SER A 82 8.65 -4.64 34.81
C SER A 82 8.15 -5.57 33.70
N GLU A 83 6.89 -5.98 33.73
CA GLU A 83 6.29 -6.78 32.64
C GLU A 83 6.24 -6.04 31.30
N ARG A 84 5.99 -4.72 31.32
CA ARG A 84 6.00 -3.88 30.11
C ARG A 84 7.42 -3.77 29.56
N GLU A 85 8.40 -3.59 30.43
CA GLU A 85 9.81 -3.46 30.06
C GLU A 85 10.33 -4.77 29.44
N LEU A 86 10.01 -5.92 30.04
CA LEU A 86 10.30 -7.24 29.47
C LEU A 86 9.63 -7.45 28.11
N LYS A 87 8.38 -7.01 27.95
CA LYS A 87 7.67 -7.07 26.66
C LYS A 87 8.32 -6.17 25.61
N ILE A 88 8.79 -4.97 25.98
CA ILE A 88 9.48 -4.06 25.06
C ILE A 88 10.78 -4.72 24.57
N VAL A 89 11.59 -5.28 25.47
CA VAL A 89 12.84 -5.98 25.09
C VAL A 89 12.56 -7.19 24.19
N ALA A 90 11.52 -7.98 24.50
CA ALA A 90 11.11 -9.11 23.67
C ALA A 90 10.63 -8.68 22.27
N LEU A 91 9.91 -7.56 22.17
CA LEU A 91 9.46 -7.03 20.89
C LEU A 91 10.63 -6.43 20.08
N GLN A 92 11.55 -5.72 20.73
CA GLN A 92 12.75 -5.16 20.10
C GLN A 92 13.63 -6.27 19.52
N SER A 93 13.94 -7.31 20.30
CA SER A 93 14.72 -8.45 19.82
C SER A 93 14.04 -9.19 18.66
N ARG A 94 12.69 -9.29 18.67
CA ARG A 94 11.93 -9.86 17.56
C ARG A 94 12.00 -8.99 16.30
N LEU A 95 11.92 -7.66 16.44
CA LEU A 95 12.06 -6.73 15.32
C LEU A 95 13.46 -6.83 14.71
N GLU A 96 14.52 -6.81 15.52
CA GLU A 96 15.90 -6.97 15.04
C GLU A 96 16.13 -8.31 14.32
N ALA A 97 15.51 -9.39 14.80
CA ALA A 97 15.56 -10.69 14.13
C ALA A 97 14.83 -10.67 12.77
N MET A 98 13.68 -10.00 12.68
CA MET A 98 12.94 -9.85 11.42
C MET A 98 13.71 -8.97 10.43
N GLU A 99 14.26 -7.85 10.87
CA GLU A 99 15.06 -6.96 10.02
C GLU A 99 16.29 -7.67 9.44
N ARG A 100 16.98 -8.48 10.24
CA ARG A 100 18.09 -9.29 9.73
C ARG A 100 17.65 -10.25 8.64
N ARG A 101 16.53 -10.96 8.85
CA ARG A 101 15.97 -11.88 7.84
C ARG A 101 15.57 -11.15 6.55
N VAL A 102 15.03 -9.94 6.65
CA VAL A 102 14.69 -9.11 5.49
C VAL A 102 15.96 -8.73 4.74
N ARG A 103 17.00 -8.20 5.41
CA ARG A 103 18.28 -7.87 4.77
C ARG A 103 18.93 -9.07 4.09
N GLU A 104 18.88 -10.25 4.72
CA GLU A 104 19.40 -11.49 4.12
C GLU A 104 18.59 -11.93 2.90
N ALA A 105 17.27 -11.77 2.94
CA ALA A 105 16.41 -12.08 1.79
C ALA A 105 16.66 -11.10 0.64
N GLU A 106 16.78 -9.80 0.92
CA GLU A 106 17.11 -8.76 -0.07
C GLU A 106 18.50 -8.98 -0.69
N ALA A 107 19.50 -9.34 0.12
CA ALA A 107 20.84 -9.66 -0.37
C ALA A 107 20.82 -10.87 -1.32
N ARG A 108 20.05 -11.91 -0.97
CA ARG A 108 19.87 -13.09 -1.84
C ARG A 108 19.09 -12.76 -3.11
N ALA A 109 18.05 -11.94 -3.02
CA ALA A 109 17.29 -11.49 -4.19
C ALA A 109 18.19 -10.69 -5.13
N SER A 110 18.93 -9.71 -4.62
CA SER A 110 19.89 -8.92 -5.40
C SER A 110 20.99 -9.78 -6.03
N ALA A 111 21.48 -10.80 -5.32
CA ALA A 111 22.46 -11.74 -5.86
C ALA A 111 21.86 -12.61 -6.98
N ALA A 112 20.63 -13.09 -6.81
CA ALA A 112 19.92 -13.86 -7.82
C ALA A 112 19.59 -13.01 -9.06
N GLU A 113 19.17 -11.75 -8.88
CA GLU A 113 18.96 -10.80 -9.98
C GLU A 113 20.25 -10.54 -10.75
N ARG A 114 21.37 -10.34 -10.05
CA ARG A 114 22.70 -10.20 -10.68
C ARG A 114 23.11 -11.47 -11.43
N ALA A 115 22.88 -12.64 -10.84
CA ALA A 115 23.17 -13.92 -11.49
C ALA A 115 22.33 -14.13 -12.75
N LEU A 116 21.01 -13.86 -12.70
CA LEU A 116 20.12 -13.91 -13.86
C LEU A 116 20.51 -12.89 -14.94
N ALA A 117 20.92 -11.68 -14.54
CA ALA A 117 21.44 -10.69 -15.48
C ALA A 117 22.72 -11.16 -16.18
N THR A 118 23.56 -11.95 -15.51
CA THR A 118 24.79 -12.52 -16.10
C THR A 118 24.56 -13.83 -16.87
N GLU A 119 23.58 -14.65 -16.49
CA GLU A 119 23.27 -15.93 -17.14
C GLU A 119 22.36 -15.79 -18.37
N ALA A 120 21.68 -14.65 -18.55
CA ALA A 120 20.80 -14.36 -19.68
C ALA A 120 21.52 -14.08 -21.03
N LEU A 121 22.74 -14.55 -21.23
CA LEU A 121 23.41 -14.54 -22.53
C LEU A 121 24.10 -15.88 -22.86
N PRO A 122 23.42 -16.80 -23.56
CA PRO A 122 24.08 -17.39 -24.71
C PRO A 122 24.30 -16.28 -25.74
N SER A 123 25.50 -15.68 -25.76
CA SER A 123 25.99 -14.74 -26.78
C SER A 123 26.16 -15.38 -28.16
N ARG A 124 25.10 -16.01 -28.69
CA ARG A 124 25.02 -16.54 -30.06
C ARG A 124 23.66 -16.20 -30.67
N GLY A 125 23.40 -14.90 -30.85
CA GLY A 125 22.14 -14.47 -31.46
C GLY A 125 21.97 -12.97 -31.66
N ASN A 126 23.03 -12.22 -31.96
CA ASN A 126 23.04 -10.85 -32.49
C ASN A 126 22.09 -9.75 -31.93
N GLY A 127 21.31 -9.97 -30.86
CA GLY A 127 20.47 -8.97 -30.19
C GLY A 127 19.43 -8.24 -31.06
N LEU A 128 19.29 -8.60 -32.34
CA LEU A 128 18.51 -7.84 -33.33
C LEU A 128 17.03 -7.79 -32.97
N LEU A 129 16.47 -8.92 -32.52
CA LEU A 129 15.08 -8.97 -32.08
C LEU A 129 14.85 -8.06 -30.86
N ARG A 130 15.81 -7.97 -29.93
CA ARG A 130 15.71 -7.07 -28.78
C ARG A 130 15.72 -5.59 -29.19
N ARG A 131 16.45 -5.21 -30.24
CA ARG A 131 16.47 -3.83 -30.77
C ARG A 131 15.11 -3.37 -31.30
N VAL A 132 14.25 -4.30 -31.71
CA VAL A 132 12.86 -4.03 -32.12
C VAL A 132 11.83 -4.49 -31.07
N HIS A 133 12.26 -4.63 -29.82
CA HIS A 133 11.44 -5.03 -28.67
C HIS A 133 10.73 -6.40 -28.81
N LEU A 134 11.38 -7.34 -29.50
CA LEU A 134 10.93 -8.72 -29.64
C LEU A 134 11.81 -9.67 -28.82
N ALA A 135 11.20 -10.74 -28.32
CA ALA A 135 11.93 -11.85 -27.70
C ALA A 135 12.73 -12.62 -28.76
N GLU A 136 13.84 -13.25 -28.36
CA GLU A 136 14.67 -14.06 -29.28
C GLU A 136 13.92 -15.29 -29.83
N THR A 137 12.86 -15.72 -29.14
CA THR A 137 11.96 -16.81 -29.55
C THR A 137 10.76 -16.32 -30.37
N ALA A 138 10.74 -15.05 -30.80
CA ALA A 138 9.61 -14.49 -31.52
C ALA A 138 9.38 -15.23 -32.86
N PRO A 139 8.15 -15.70 -33.13
CA PRO A 139 7.83 -16.35 -34.40
C PRO A 139 7.82 -15.34 -35.56
N VAL A 140 8.05 -15.82 -36.77
CA VAL A 140 8.17 -15.00 -38.00
C VAL A 140 6.99 -14.04 -38.18
N TRP A 141 5.75 -14.53 -38.01
CA TRP A 141 4.55 -13.70 -38.18
C TRP A 141 4.51 -12.50 -37.21
N LEU A 142 5.14 -12.62 -36.04
CA LEU A 142 5.22 -11.55 -35.04
C LEU A 142 6.26 -10.51 -35.45
N VAL A 143 7.36 -10.92 -36.08
CA VAL A 143 8.35 -10.02 -36.67
C VAL A 143 7.70 -9.17 -37.77
N ASP A 144 6.89 -9.78 -38.64
CA ASP A 144 6.16 -9.07 -39.69
C ASP A 144 5.09 -8.13 -39.14
N ALA A 145 4.38 -8.54 -38.08
CA ALA A 145 3.43 -7.68 -37.38
C ALA A 145 4.13 -6.48 -36.74
N ALA A 146 5.25 -6.69 -36.07
CA ALA A 146 6.05 -5.64 -35.45
C ALA A 146 6.58 -4.65 -36.50
N ARG A 147 7.08 -5.14 -37.64
CA ARG A 147 7.54 -4.31 -38.76
C ARG A 147 6.41 -3.42 -39.29
N ARG A 148 5.21 -3.98 -39.51
CA ARG A 148 4.03 -3.21 -39.94
C ARG A 148 3.64 -2.14 -38.92
N ALA A 149 3.61 -2.47 -37.64
CA ALA A 149 3.32 -1.52 -36.56
C ALA A 149 4.35 -0.39 -36.51
N PHE A 150 5.63 -0.69 -36.70
CA PHE A 150 6.70 0.30 -36.73
C PHE A 150 6.53 1.28 -37.89
N ARG A 151 6.21 0.77 -39.08
CA ARG A 151 5.93 1.62 -40.26
C ARG A 151 4.77 2.57 -40.04
N LEU A 152 3.69 2.11 -39.40
CA LEU A 152 2.55 2.96 -39.07
C LEU A 152 2.88 4.00 -38.00
N ARG A 153 3.75 3.68 -37.04
CA ARG A 153 4.11 4.59 -35.95
C ARG A 153 5.07 5.70 -36.40
N PHE A 154 6.04 5.36 -37.24
CA PHE A 154 7.11 6.28 -37.65
C PHE A 154 7.00 6.73 -39.12
N HIS A 155 5.80 6.66 -39.71
CA HIS A 155 5.57 7.15 -41.06
C HIS A 155 5.82 8.67 -41.14
N PRO A 156 6.61 9.17 -42.12
CA PRO A 156 6.97 10.58 -42.23
C PRO A 156 5.74 11.52 -42.35
N ASP A 157 4.64 11.05 -42.93
CA ASP A 157 3.39 11.82 -43.06
C ASP A 157 2.64 12.03 -41.73
N ARG A 158 3.04 11.35 -40.64
CA ARG A 158 2.41 11.54 -39.31
C ARG A 158 2.97 12.72 -38.53
N PHE A 159 4.09 13.29 -38.97
CA PHE A 159 4.79 14.35 -38.25
C PHE A 159 4.71 15.66 -39.03
N ALA A 160 3.97 16.63 -38.50
CA ALA A 160 3.90 17.98 -39.05
C ALA A 160 5.14 18.83 -38.71
N ASP A 161 5.82 18.52 -37.60
CA ASP A 161 7.05 19.18 -37.17
C ASP A 161 8.27 18.63 -37.95
N PRO A 162 9.03 19.49 -38.67
CA PRO A 162 10.23 19.08 -39.40
C PRO A 162 11.28 18.36 -38.55
N VAL A 163 11.47 18.75 -37.29
CA VAL A 163 12.48 18.15 -36.40
C VAL A 163 12.06 16.74 -35.99
N MET A 164 10.79 16.55 -35.68
CA MET A 164 10.23 15.23 -35.36
C MET A 164 10.21 14.33 -36.58
N LYS A 165 9.95 14.88 -37.77
CA LYS A 165 9.99 14.14 -39.04
C LYS A 165 11.39 13.57 -39.30
N THR A 166 12.45 14.38 -39.17
CA THR A 166 13.83 13.90 -39.33
C THR A 166 14.18 12.80 -38.34
N ARG A 167 13.85 12.98 -37.05
CA ARG A 167 14.09 11.95 -36.02
C ARG A 167 13.31 10.67 -36.26
N ALA A 168 12.07 10.79 -36.72
CA ALA A 168 11.24 9.64 -37.08
C ALA A 168 11.81 8.90 -38.29
N GLU A 169 12.32 9.61 -39.30
CA GLU A 169 12.97 9.01 -40.47
C GLU A 169 14.26 8.27 -40.11
N GLU A 170 15.11 8.84 -39.24
CA GLU A 170 16.32 8.17 -38.73
C GLU A 170 15.96 6.89 -37.98
N THR A 171 15.00 6.98 -37.05
CA THR A 171 14.51 5.83 -36.27
C THR A 171 13.89 4.75 -37.16
N PHE A 172 13.15 5.16 -38.19
CA PHE A 172 12.53 4.27 -39.16
C PHE A 172 13.58 3.50 -39.97
N LYS A 173 14.62 4.19 -40.47
CA LYS A 173 15.71 3.57 -41.24
C LYS A 173 16.47 2.56 -40.39
N GLU A 174 16.82 2.93 -39.16
CA GLU A 174 17.53 2.03 -38.25
C GLU A 174 16.71 0.76 -37.97
N ALA A 175 15.42 0.91 -37.67
CA ALA A 175 14.56 -0.24 -37.41
C ALA A 175 14.35 -1.12 -38.65
N GLU A 176 14.16 -0.54 -39.84
CA GLU A 176 14.03 -1.32 -41.08
C GLU A 176 15.30 -2.10 -41.43
N ASP A 177 16.48 -1.54 -41.16
CA ASP A 177 17.75 -2.25 -41.34
C ASP A 177 17.87 -3.42 -40.35
N VAL A 178 17.43 -3.25 -39.10
CA VAL A 178 17.35 -4.35 -38.12
C VAL A 178 16.39 -5.44 -38.59
N PHE A 179 15.18 -5.08 -39.07
CA PHE A 179 14.24 -6.06 -39.62
C PHE A 179 14.79 -6.79 -40.85
N ARG A 180 15.56 -6.11 -41.71
CA ARG A 180 16.26 -6.74 -42.84
C ARG A 180 17.27 -7.77 -42.36
N GLN A 181 18.08 -7.43 -41.36
CA GLN A 181 19.06 -8.35 -40.78
C GLN A 181 18.40 -9.57 -40.12
N ILE A 182 17.25 -9.38 -39.45
CA ILE A 182 16.44 -10.48 -38.90
C ILE A 182 15.94 -11.40 -40.02
N ALA A 183 15.39 -10.83 -41.11
CA ALA A 183 14.90 -11.62 -42.25
C ALA A 183 16.01 -12.46 -42.88
N THR A 184 17.19 -11.88 -43.10
CA THR A 184 18.36 -12.60 -43.61
C THR A 184 18.82 -13.71 -42.66
N ALA A 185 18.83 -13.46 -41.35
CA ALA A 185 19.20 -14.46 -40.35
C ALA A 185 18.20 -15.62 -40.23
N GLN A 186 16.92 -15.38 -40.54
CA GLN A 186 15.85 -16.38 -40.52
C GLN A 186 15.65 -17.10 -41.87
N GLY A 187 16.44 -16.77 -42.89
CA GLY A 187 16.33 -17.37 -44.23
C GLY A 187 15.06 -16.97 -44.99
N LEU A 188 14.42 -15.86 -44.59
CA LEU A 188 13.24 -15.30 -45.24
C LEU A 188 13.70 -14.33 -46.33
N ASN A 189 14.02 -14.85 -47.52
CA ASN A 189 14.18 -14.08 -48.74
C ASN A 189 12.86 -13.98 -49.50
#